data_AF-A0A5J4X414-F1
#
_entry.id   AF-A0A5J4X414-F1
#
_cell.length_a   1.000
_cell.length_b   1.000
_cell.length_c   1.000
_cell.angle_alpha   90.00
_cell.angle_beta   90.00
_cell.angle_gamma   90.00
#
_symmetry.space_group_name_H-M   'P 1'
#
loop_
_entity.id
_entity.type
_entity.pdbx_description
1 polymer ?
#
loop_
_entity_poly.entity_id
_entity_poly.type
_entity_poly.pdbx_seq_one_letter_code
_entity_poly.pdbx_strand_id
1 'polypeptide(L)' 'MDSSVFLVHKEEYGLVAAKVMNEEDFDTNEWRVGFQLAQDNQNPFVLKYLSANMYGINTVILMDYANLKV' A
#
# COMPACT_ATOMS: atom_id res chain seq x y z
N MET A 1 -12.17 5.29 9.79
CA MET A 1 -11.31 4.91 8.66
C MET A 1 -11.66 5.68 7.42
N ASP A 2 -11.25 6.94 7.42
CA ASP A 2 -11.19 7.72 6.19
C ASP A 2 -9.83 7.44 5.54
N SER A 3 -9.84 6.96 4.30
CA SER A 3 -8.62 6.77 3.53
C SER A 3 -8.86 7.16 2.07
N SER A 4 -7.82 7.66 1.42
CA SER A 4 -7.86 8.03 0.01
C SER A 4 -6.75 7.32 -0.75
N VAL A 5 -7.00 6.97 -2.01
CA VAL A 5 -6.03 6.31 -2.88
C VAL A 5 -5.69 7.25 -4.05
N PHE A 6 -4.40 7.44 -4.28
CA PHE A 6 -3.87 8.31 -5.31
C PHE A 6 -3.00 7.51 -6.27
N LEU A 7 -3.05 7.84 -7.56
CA LEU A 7 -2.04 7.41 -8.53
C LEU A 7 -0.86 8.37 -8.43
N VAL A 8 0.32 7.84 -8.12
CA VAL A 8 1.53 8.65 -7.90
C VAL A 8 2.71 8.10 -8.70
N HIS A 9 3.66 8.97 -9.02
CA HIS A 9 4.95 8.58 -9.60
C HIS A 9 6.03 8.64 -8.51
N LYS A 10 6.68 7.51 -8.22
CA LYS A 10 7.84 7.43 -7.32
C LYS A 10 9.06 6.98 -8.13
N GLU A 11 10.17 7.71 -8.02
CA GLU A 11 11.38 7.48 -8.83
C GLU A 11 11.87 6.03 -8.83
N GLU A 12 11.79 5.35 -7.67
CA GLU A 12 12.21 3.96 -7.49
C GLU A 12 11.27 2.93 -8.16
N TYR A 13 9.97 3.24 -8.28
CA TYR A 13 8.93 2.26 -8.65
C TYR A 13 8.11 2.65 -9.88
N GLY A 14 8.28 3.86 -10.43
CA GLY A 14 7.41 4.39 -11.48
C GLY A 14 6.01 4.72 -10.97
N LEU A 15 4.98 4.34 -11.74
CA LEU A 15 3.57 4.56 -11.40
C LEU A 15 3.09 3.52 -10.37
N VAL A 16 2.65 4.01 -9.21
CA VAL A 16 2.15 3.18 -8.10
C VAL A 16 0.88 3.78 -7.52
N ALA A 17 0.12 2.98 -6.78
CA ALA A 17 -0.97 3.48 -5.95
C ALA A 17 -0.43 3.84 -4.56
N ALA A 18 -0.83 5.00 -4.04
CA ALA A 18 -0.57 5.44 -2.67
C ALA A 18 -1.88 5.55 -1.90
N LYS A 19 -2.07 4.69 -0.89
CA LYS A 19 -3.17 4.79 0.07
C LYS A 19 -2.72 5.66 1.24
N VAL A 20 -3.42 6.74 1.48
CA VAL A 20 -3.18 7.67 2.60
C VAL A 20 -4.30 7.50 3.62
N MET A 21 -3.95 7.29 4.88
CA MET A 21 -4.89 7.14 6.00
C MET A 21 -4.30 7.76 7.26
N ASN A 22 -5.14 8.06 8.25
CA ASN A 22 -4.66 8.53 9.54
C ASN A 22 -3.80 7.45 10.22
N GLU A 23 -2.75 7.87 10.92
CA GLU A 23 -1.84 6.95 11.63
C GLU A 23 -2.55 6.23 12.79
N GLU A 24 -3.48 6.90 13.47
CA GLU A 24 -4.28 6.31 14.56
C GLU A 24 -5.15 5.13 14.09
N ASP A 25 -5.52 5.11 12.81
CA ASP A 25 -6.27 4.04 12.17
C ASP A 25 -5.33 2.93 11.64
N PHE A 26 -4.01 3.10 11.68
CA PHE A 26 -3.05 2.16 11.10
C PHE A 26 -2.57 1.11 12.11
N ASP A 27 -3.03 -0.13 11.95
CA ASP A 27 -2.53 -1.26 12.73
C ASP A 27 -1.23 -1.83 12.13
N THR A 28 -0.12 -1.58 12.81
CA THR A 28 1.21 -2.06 12.39
C THR A 28 1.33 -3.59 12.45
N ASN A 29 0.61 -4.26 13.36
CA ASN A 29 0.62 -5.72 13.46
C ASN A 29 -0.12 -6.34 12.28
N GLU A 30 -1.31 -5.81 11.95
CA GLU A 30 -2.07 -6.26 10.78
C GLU A 30 -1.25 -6.06 9.51
N TRP A 31 -0.64 -4.87 9.37
CA TRP A 31 0.25 -4.58 8.24
C TRP A 31 1.40 -5.58 8.11
N ARG A 32 2.11 -5.87 9.21
CA ARG A 32 3.26 -6.80 9.19
C ARG A 32 2.84 -8.19 8.74
N VAL A 33 1.72 -8.70 9.24
CA VAL A 33 1.20 -10.02 8.88
C VAL A 33 0.75 -10.04 7.42
N GLY A 34 -0.04 -9.05 6.99
CA GLY A 34 -0.51 -8.95 5.61
C GLY A 34 0.63 -8.79 4.60
N PHE A 35 1.65 -8.00 4.94
CA PHE A 35 2.83 -7.80 4.13
C PHE A 35 3.62 -9.11 3.95
N GLN A 36 3.83 -9.86 5.03
CA GLN A 36 4.48 -11.18 4.98
C GLN A 36 3.71 -12.16 4.09
N LEU A 37 2.38 -12.21 4.22
CA LEU A 37 1.53 -13.07 3.39
C LEU A 37 1.57 -12.70 1.90
N ALA A 38 1.75 -11.42 1.57
CA ALA A 38 1.84 -10.95 0.19
C ALA A 38 3.23 -11.17 -0.46
N GLN A 39 4.30 -11.28 0.36
CA GLN A 39 5.68 -11.26 -0.12
C GLN A 39 6.10 -12.52 -0.88
N ASP A 40 5.52 -13.68 -0.56
CA ASP A 40 5.89 -14.96 -1.20
C ASP A 40 5.36 -15.12 -2.64
N ASN A 41 4.63 -14.12 -3.16
CA ASN A 41 4.25 -13.98 -4.57
C ASN A 41 3.54 -15.23 -5.15
N GLN A 42 2.98 -16.09 -4.28
CA GLN A 42 2.36 -17.36 -4.69
C GLN A 42 0.97 -17.15 -5.31
N ASN A 43 0.34 -16.01 -5.04
CA ASN A 43 -0.99 -15.71 -5.52
C ASN A 43 -0.97 -14.44 -6.40
N PRO A 44 -1.20 -14.57 -7.73
CA PRO A 44 -1.19 -13.43 -8.64
C PRO A 44 -2.38 -12.47 -8.46
N PHE A 45 -3.38 -12.84 -7.65
CA PHE A 45 -4.55 -12.02 -7.35
C PHE A 45 -4.40 -11.21 -6.05
N VAL A 46 -3.30 -11.37 -5.32
CA VAL A 46 -3.01 -10.59 -4.12
C VAL A 46 -2.31 -9.30 -4.52
N LEU A 47 -2.79 -8.17 -3.97
CA LEU A 47 -2.18 -6.87 -4.18
C LEU A 47 -0.76 -6.85 -3.61
N LYS A 48 0.20 -6.43 -4.44
CA LYS A 48 1.60 -6.34 -4.02
C LYS A 48 1.85 -5.02 -3.30
N TYR A 49 2.24 -5.15 -2.05
CA TYR A 49 2.65 -4.04 -1.22
C TYR A 49 4.14 -3.76 -1.41
N LEU A 50 4.50 -2.48 -1.57
CA LEU A 50 5.88 -2.04 -1.78
C LEU A 50 6.48 -1.49 -0.48
N SER A 51 5.72 -0.65 0.25
CA SER A 51 6.16 -0.09 1.53
C SER A 51 4.98 0.53 2.29
N ALA A 52 5.16 0.76 3.60
CA ALA A 52 4.32 1.65 4.39
C ALA A 52 5.23 2.61 5.15
N ASN A 53 4.94 3.92 5.07
CA ASN A 53 5.73 4.97 5.71
C ASN A 53 4.81 5.90 6.48
N MET A 54 5.21 6.25 7.70
CA MET A 54 4.50 7.21 8.55
C MET A 54 5.03 8.62 8.31
N TYR A 55 4.12 9.57 8.12
CA TYR A 55 4.39 10.99 7.89
C TYR A 55 3.56 11.84 8.86
N GLY A 56 3.95 11.81 10.13
CA GLY A 56 3.37 12.65 11.18
C GLY A 56 2.00 12.16 11.66
N ILE A 57 0.93 12.56 10.97
CA ILE A 57 -0.45 12.14 11.31
C ILE A 57 -1.00 11.12 10.30
N ASN A 58 -0.29 10.89 9.21
CA ASN A 58 -0.73 10.06 8.10
C ASN A 58 0.21 8.88 7.90
N THR A 59 -0.35 7.71 7.64
CA THR A 59 0.38 6.57 7.08
C THR A 59 0.12 6.50 5.58
N VAL A 60 1.20 6.34 4.81
CA VAL A 60 1.17 6.19 3.35
C VAL A 60 1.65 4.79 2.98
N ILE A 61 0.76 4.01 2.38
CA ILE A 61 1.03 2.67 1.87
C ILE A 61 1.21 2.75 0.37
N LEU A 62 2.38 2.32 -0.13
CA LEU A 62 2.65 2.19 -1.56
C LEU A 62 2.41 0.74 -2.01
N MET A 63 1.71 0.59 -3.12
CA MET A 63 1.30 -0.70 -3.68
C MET A 63 1.23 -0.65 -5.21
N ASP A 64 1.28 -1.81 -5.85
CA ASP A 64 1.15 -1.93 -7.30
C ASP A 64 -0.13 -1.24 -7.79
N TYR A 65 0.00 -0.48 -8.89
CA TYR A 65 -1.15 0.13 -9.52
C TYR A 65 -1.94 -0.91 -10.32
N ALA A 66 -3.01 -1.43 -9.71
CA ALA A 66 -3.91 -2.41 -10.33
C ALA A 66 -5.00 -1.71 -11.17
N ASN A 67 -4.69 -1.41 -12.43
CA ASN A 67 -5.66 -0.88 -13.39
C ASN A 67 -6.13 -1.98 -14.34
N LEU A 68 -7.07 -2.81 -13.88
CA LEU A 68 -7.73 -3.77 -14.75
C LEU A 68 -8.58 -3.00 -15.76
N LYS A 69 -8.11 -2.92 -17.00
CA LYS A 69 -8.95 -2.49 -18.12
C LYS A 69 -9.84 -3.68 -18.50
N VAL A 70 -11.14 -3.53 -18.25
CA VAL A 70 -12.20 -4.39 -18.80
C VAL A 70 -12.33 -4.19 -20.31
#